data_AF-A0AAN6EG05-F1
#
_entry.id   AF-A0AAN6EG05-F1
#
_cell.length_a   1.000
_cell.length_b   1.000
_cell.length_c   1.000
_cell.angle_alpha   90.00
_cell.angle_beta   90.00
_cell.angle_gamma   90.00
#
_symmetry.space_group_name_H-M   'P 1'
#
loop_
_entity.id
_entity.type
_entity.pdbx_description
1 polymer ?
#
loop_
_entity_poly.entity_id
_entity_poly.type
_entity_poly.pdbx_seq_one_letter_code
_entity_poly.pdbx_strand_id
1 'polypeptide(L)'
;MRWLTHRLVAGLHKLHTRSQLHYISKPCLRWQHTTHTCHKHVSGSSRVRIRAMLAETVGPLCGPLDARNIDAVVVRYTECLRTIAEVDAIGGSGSDQDNVEIQEIGTLLVHVCEKIGRAVARYISQDLDQGSRILIRVVNADCLYDPGHVLSSYVVRELAQVLDTHATDRVFSALYSIVSGRFAQLASSFLCAVFTILWKKQCFAEQTIWEQCLTRRCVDAHVAVAVLCAIREQQKASLGHIRTTVKERRRAWSARKSDVDVFVVRARRVVWMLEQRDIMAVSDGHLTQLLAIELRAVPVTHWLPHPDVWLKRFYWHNVEPTQCTYALLANAYMRHGDFQTAKRLVRRMERDGNAGTWSGHTLKDVRSDHTMQTVVAKMWASQSPIRDLFNVLEDARAYCGSVEPHLLTFAVSRAVDARDMQTAEQLWIEFGCACATKKNVRALAKLILGYAQSGHIEKATAFFHTLAACPDTEARTCVTGVFNAVLRCSISSDSRPSDNLLLNDRMRPDLRLLDMARNLCVVFDVTTYNILLAQLSRAASTCTPCDSQLHALAQTAHTLFTHMTRANIRADDTTICHILPVCVYLQNTKHAMDLWKSCVRARPRHTVRQLRRHVLVQANAWSVLESTVVVVDSG
;
A
#
# COMPACT_ATOMS: atom_id res chain seq x y z
N MET A 1 1.17 34.17 12.03
CA MET A 1 0.66 32.87 12.54
C MET A 1 -0.81 32.59 12.25
N ARG A 2 -1.75 33.56 12.29
CA ARG A 2 -3.17 33.33 11.92
C ARG A 2 -3.41 32.99 10.42
N TRP A 3 -2.46 33.29 9.54
CA TRP A 3 -2.52 32.94 8.11
C TRP A 3 -2.15 31.46 7.83
N LEU A 4 -1.41 30.80 8.73
CA LEU A 4 -1.03 29.39 8.60
C LEU A 4 -2.15 28.44 9.07
N THR A 5 -3.01 28.87 9.98
CA THR A 5 -4.15 28.08 10.49
C THR A 5 -5.27 27.95 9.45
N HIS A 6 -5.48 28.97 8.60
CA HIS A 6 -6.52 28.94 7.57
C HIS A 6 -6.17 28.05 6.36
N ARG A 7 -4.87 27.81 6.07
CA ARG A 7 -4.45 26.90 5.00
C ARG A 7 -4.27 25.44 5.44
N LEU A 8 -4.06 25.18 6.73
CA LEU A 8 -4.04 23.81 7.28
C LEU A 8 -5.44 23.18 7.35
N VAL A 9 -6.49 23.97 7.56
CA VAL A 9 -7.88 23.48 7.54
C VAL A 9 -8.42 23.29 6.12
N ALA A 10 -7.95 24.06 5.13
CA ALA A 10 -8.36 23.92 3.73
C ALA A 10 -7.62 22.80 2.97
N GLY A 11 -6.45 22.36 3.46
CA GLY A 11 -5.60 21.34 2.80
C GLY A 11 -5.94 19.89 3.12
N LEU A 12 -6.71 19.61 4.17
CA LEU A 12 -7.05 18.25 4.63
C LEU A 12 -8.36 17.68 4.06
N HIS A 13 -8.97 18.36 3.08
CA HIS A 13 -10.29 17.98 2.53
C HIS A 13 -10.30 17.54 1.06
N LYS A 14 -9.15 17.15 0.52
CA LYS A 14 -9.06 16.55 -0.82
C LYS A 14 -8.09 15.38 -0.81
N LEU A 15 -8.62 14.16 -0.65
CA LEU A 15 -8.12 12.93 -1.27
C LEU A 15 -9.12 11.78 -1.05
N HIS A 16 -9.63 11.25 -2.17
CA HIS A 16 -10.23 9.93 -2.38
C HIS A 16 -11.16 9.36 -1.28
N THR A 17 -12.47 9.65 -1.40
CA THR A 17 -13.58 8.80 -0.89
C THR A 17 -14.98 9.33 -1.26
N ARG A 18 -15.12 10.49 -1.92
CA ARG A 18 -16.43 11.12 -2.15
C ARG A 18 -17.37 10.36 -3.11
N SER A 19 -16.88 9.63 -4.12
CA SER A 19 -17.78 9.01 -5.11
C SER A 19 -18.50 7.75 -4.62
N GLN A 20 -17.94 6.99 -3.66
CA GLN A 20 -18.64 5.87 -3.02
C GLN A 20 -19.40 6.28 -1.75
N LEU A 21 -18.96 7.33 -1.05
CA LEU A 21 -19.66 7.82 0.16
C LEU A 21 -20.93 8.62 -0.14
N HIS A 22 -21.07 9.20 -1.34
CA HIS A 22 -22.29 9.95 -1.68
C HIS A 22 -23.55 9.08 -1.80
N TYR A 23 -23.39 7.76 -1.93
CA TYR A 23 -24.51 6.83 -1.97
C TYR A 23 -25.10 6.54 -0.58
N ILE A 24 -24.34 6.76 0.50
CA ILE A 24 -24.78 6.51 1.89
C ILE A 24 -25.35 7.79 2.55
N SER A 25 -25.00 8.97 2.02
CA SER A 25 -25.55 10.25 2.50
C SER A 25 -26.88 10.65 1.86
N LYS A 26 -27.37 9.90 0.86
CA LYS A 26 -28.78 9.99 0.48
C LYS A 26 -29.57 9.22 1.55
N PRO A 27 -30.67 9.76 2.11
CA PRO A 27 -31.51 8.99 3.03
C PRO A 27 -31.78 7.64 2.39
N CYS A 28 -31.53 6.56 3.14
CA CYS A 28 -31.63 5.20 2.63
C CYS A 28 -32.94 5.06 1.82
N LEU A 29 -32.87 4.63 0.56
CA LEU A 29 -34.06 4.45 -0.29
C LEU A 29 -35.10 3.53 0.38
N ARG A 30 -34.63 2.60 1.22
CA ARG A 30 -35.49 1.81 2.12
C ARG A 30 -36.23 2.69 3.12
N TRP A 31 -35.60 3.70 3.72
CA TRP A 31 -36.28 4.68 4.58
C TRP A 31 -37.40 5.38 3.81
N GLN A 32 -37.16 5.85 2.57
CA GLN A 32 -38.21 6.45 1.74
C GLN A 32 -39.36 5.48 1.40
N HIS A 33 -39.06 4.18 1.29
CA HIS A 33 -40.04 3.13 0.98
C HIS A 33 -40.82 2.63 2.19
N THR A 34 -40.17 2.49 3.36
CA THR A 34 -40.80 2.13 4.64
C THR A 34 -41.64 3.28 5.17
N THR A 35 -41.19 4.54 4.98
CA THR A 35 -42.01 5.70 5.33
C THR A 35 -43.27 5.76 4.47
N HIS A 36 -43.22 5.41 3.17
CA HIS A 36 -44.40 5.45 2.30
C HIS A 36 -45.54 4.48 2.70
N THR A 37 -45.28 3.49 3.55
CA THR A 37 -46.24 2.43 3.89
C THR A 37 -46.90 2.56 5.28
N CYS A 38 -46.45 3.49 6.15
CA CYS A 38 -46.83 3.55 7.58
C CYS A 38 -47.72 4.76 7.99
N HIS A 39 -48.68 5.18 7.17
CA HIS A 39 -49.10 6.60 7.11
C HIS A 39 -50.48 7.03 7.68
N LYS A 40 -51.10 6.35 8.66
CA LYS A 40 -52.50 6.74 9.05
C LYS A 40 -52.88 6.96 10.51
N HIS A 41 -52.05 6.70 11.52
CA HIS A 41 -52.54 6.78 12.91
C HIS A 41 -51.59 7.39 13.94
N VAL A 42 -50.58 8.14 13.53
CA VAL A 42 -49.70 8.83 14.48
C VAL A 42 -50.37 10.12 14.94
N SER A 43 -50.96 10.13 16.14
CA SER A 43 -51.45 11.37 16.76
C SER A 43 -50.31 12.40 16.86
N GLY A 44 -50.60 13.69 16.67
CA GLY A 44 -49.61 14.77 16.80
C GLY A 44 -48.83 14.74 18.12
N SER A 45 -49.43 14.16 19.18
CA SER A 45 -48.77 13.91 20.46
C SER A 45 -47.58 12.93 20.39
N SER A 46 -47.63 11.91 19.53
CA SER A 46 -46.55 10.92 19.39
C SER A 46 -45.33 11.49 18.69
N ARG A 47 -45.52 12.38 17.69
CA ARG A 47 -44.41 13.06 16.99
C ARG A 47 -43.68 14.05 17.90
N VAL A 48 -44.44 14.84 18.67
CA VAL A 48 -43.87 15.76 19.68
C VAL A 48 -43.10 14.98 20.73
N ARG A 49 -43.64 13.83 21.18
CA ARG A 49 -42.96 12.93 22.12
C ARG A 49 -41.64 12.40 21.55
N ILE A 50 -41.60 11.91 20.31
CA ILE A 50 -40.37 11.41 19.67
C ILE A 50 -39.32 12.52 19.56
N ARG A 51 -39.70 13.74 19.14
CA ARG A 51 -38.78 14.89 19.07
C ARG A 51 -38.21 15.24 20.45
N ALA A 52 -39.06 15.26 21.49
CA ALA A 52 -38.62 15.53 22.85
C ALA A 52 -37.64 14.45 23.34
N MET A 53 -37.93 13.18 23.12
CA MET A 53 -37.04 12.07 23.48
C MET A 53 -35.69 12.15 22.76
N LEU A 54 -35.67 12.48 21.46
CA LEU A 54 -34.43 12.67 20.71
C LEU A 54 -33.62 13.87 21.21
N ALA A 55 -34.26 14.98 21.55
CA ALA A 55 -33.59 16.15 22.12
C ALA A 55 -33.00 15.86 23.50
N GLU A 56 -33.75 15.17 24.37
CA GLU A 56 -33.29 14.72 25.70
C GLU A 56 -32.09 13.76 25.59
N THR A 57 -32.05 12.93 24.55
CA THR A 57 -30.93 11.99 24.30
C THR A 57 -29.61 12.73 24.02
N VAL A 58 -29.67 13.95 23.47
CA VAL A 58 -28.47 14.73 23.11
C VAL A 58 -27.88 15.51 24.30
N GLY A 59 -28.71 15.97 25.23
CA GLY A 59 -28.28 16.81 26.36
C GLY A 59 -27.12 16.21 27.17
N PRO A 60 -27.20 14.94 27.62
CA PRO A 60 -26.15 14.30 28.40
C PRO A 60 -24.82 14.10 27.64
N LEU A 61 -24.86 14.05 26.30
CA LEU A 61 -23.64 13.91 25.46
C LEU A 61 -22.77 15.17 25.44
N CYS A 62 -23.27 16.30 25.94
CA CYS A 62 -22.50 17.53 26.10
C CYS A 62 -21.67 17.56 27.41
N GLY A 63 -21.94 16.65 28.34
CA GLY A 63 -21.22 16.51 29.61
C GLY A 63 -19.95 15.66 29.52
N PRO A 64 -19.30 15.36 30.66
CA PRO A 64 -18.19 14.41 30.69
C PRO A 64 -18.62 13.03 30.19
N LEU A 65 -17.81 12.47 29.30
CA LEU A 65 -18.00 11.14 28.70
C LEU A 65 -17.61 10.05 29.70
N ASP A 66 -18.49 9.76 30.65
CA ASP A 66 -18.38 8.59 31.51
C ASP A 66 -19.32 7.45 31.07
N ALA A 67 -19.04 6.24 31.56
CA ALA A 67 -19.78 5.05 31.19
C ALA A 67 -21.28 5.17 31.50
N ARG A 68 -21.64 5.83 32.61
CA ARG A 68 -23.02 5.93 33.09
C ARG A 68 -23.83 6.86 32.21
N ASN A 69 -23.25 7.99 31.81
CA ASN A 69 -23.89 8.97 30.93
C ASN A 69 -24.11 8.37 29.55
N ILE A 70 -23.11 7.70 28.98
CA ILE A 70 -23.25 7.08 27.66
C ILE A 70 -24.27 5.94 27.70
N ASP A 71 -24.25 5.10 28.74
CA ASP A 71 -25.22 4.02 28.90
C ASP A 71 -26.65 4.54 29.03
N ALA A 72 -26.87 5.57 29.86
CA ALA A 72 -28.17 6.23 29.99
C ALA A 72 -28.68 6.79 28.66
N VAL A 73 -27.79 7.41 27.87
CA VAL A 73 -28.12 7.91 26.53
C VAL A 73 -28.52 6.78 25.59
N VAL A 74 -27.79 5.66 25.59
CA VAL A 74 -28.11 4.49 24.75
C VAL A 74 -29.44 3.87 25.16
N VAL A 75 -29.74 3.78 26.47
CA VAL A 75 -31.04 3.30 26.97
C VAL A 75 -32.18 4.21 26.50
N ARG A 76 -32.02 5.54 26.62
CA ARG A 76 -33.03 6.51 26.18
C ARG A 76 -33.25 6.47 24.66
N TYR A 77 -32.17 6.34 23.90
CA TYR A 77 -32.22 6.13 22.46
C TYR A 77 -32.98 4.85 22.10
N THR A 78 -32.73 3.75 22.83
CA THR A 78 -33.42 2.47 22.64
C THR A 78 -34.93 2.60 22.88
N GLU A 79 -35.34 3.32 23.93
CA GLU A 79 -36.74 3.60 24.22
C GLU A 79 -37.39 4.45 23.11
N CYS A 80 -36.64 5.43 22.58
CA CYS A 80 -37.09 6.22 21.44
C CYS A 80 -37.31 5.33 20.20
N LEU A 81 -36.39 4.41 19.90
CA LEU A 81 -36.54 3.47 18.79
C LEU A 81 -37.75 2.55 18.96
N ARG A 82 -38.02 2.06 20.18
CA ARG A 82 -39.24 1.28 20.45
C ARG A 82 -40.51 2.08 20.21
N THR A 83 -40.52 3.34 20.67
CA THR A 83 -41.67 4.24 20.45
C THR A 83 -41.89 4.48 18.96
N ILE A 84 -40.82 4.68 18.18
CA ILE A 84 -40.91 4.81 16.72
C ILE A 84 -41.46 3.51 16.11
N ALA A 85 -40.96 2.35 16.53
CA ALA A 85 -41.42 1.05 16.03
C ALA A 85 -42.91 0.77 16.33
N GLU A 86 -43.37 1.11 17.53
CA GLU A 86 -44.78 1.00 17.93
C GLU A 86 -45.66 1.91 17.07
N VAL A 87 -45.20 3.13 16.81
CA VAL A 87 -45.90 4.09 15.96
C VAL A 87 -45.99 3.60 14.52
N ASP A 88 -44.91 3.07 13.98
CA ASP A 88 -44.85 2.50 12.63
C ASP A 88 -45.78 1.28 12.46
N ALA A 89 -45.88 0.42 13.49
CA ALA A 89 -46.74 -0.76 13.46
C ALA A 89 -48.24 -0.44 13.38
N ILE A 90 -48.66 0.78 13.75
CA ILE A 90 -50.08 1.20 13.81
C ILE A 90 -50.51 1.91 12.51
N GLY A 91 -49.58 2.34 11.64
CA GLY A 91 -49.89 3.19 10.48
C GLY A 91 -50.25 2.45 9.17
N GLY A 92 -51.42 2.74 8.59
CA GLY A 92 -51.83 2.33 7.22
C GLY A 92 -51.73 3.45 6.16
N SER A 93 -51.86 3.18 4.86
CA SER A 93 -51.52 4.09 3.73
C SER A 93 -52.24 5.47 3.69
N GLY A 94 -51.52 6.60 3.83
CA GLY A 94 -52.04 8.00 3.90
C GLY A 94 -51.19 9.08 3.21
N SER A 95 -51.65 10.35 3.29
CA SER A 95 -51.42 11.48 2.36
C SER A 95 -50.07 12.21 2.42
N ASP A 96 -49.72 12.93 1.34
CA ASP A 96 -48.43 13.59 1.08
C ASP A 96 -47.93 14.62 2.12
N GLN A 97 -48.81 15.19 2.95
CA GLN A 97 -48.43 16.22 3.94
C GLN A 97 -47.65 15.64 5.14
N ASP A 98 -47.79 14.34 5.41
CA ASP A 98 -47.06 13.63 6.47
C ASP A 98 -45.58 13.38 6.12
N ASN A 99 -45.18 13.55 4.84
CA ASN A 99 -43.82 13.26 4.39
C ASN A 99 -42.77 14.27 4.90
N VAL A 100 -43.16 15.53 5.14
CA VAL A 100 -42.21 16.60 5.55
C VAL A 100 -41.78 16.45 7.01
N GLU A 101 -42.71 16.17 7.93
CA GLU A 101 -42.39 16.04 9.36
C GLU A 101 -41.59 14.77 9.68
N ILE A 102 -41.81 13.69 8.94
CA ILE A 102 -41.05 12.43 9.08
C ILE A 102 -39.61 12.63 8.59
N GLN A 103 -39.40 13.43 7.55
CA GLN A 103 -38.06 13.79 7.09
C GLN A 103 -37.27 14.57 8.15
N GLU A 104 -37.93 15.45 8.92
CA GLU A 104 -37.31 16.16 10.04
C GLU A 104 -36.92 15.20 11.18
N ILE A 105 -37.80 14.27 11.57
CA ILE A 105 -37.49 13.25 12.58
C ILE A 105 -36.32 12.38 12.12
N GLY A 106 -36.29 12.00 10.84
CA GLY A 106 -35.17 11.25 10.26
C GLY A 106 -33.85 12.02 10.31
N THR A 107 -33.88 13.31 9.98
CA THR A 107 -32.70 14.18 10.05
C THR A 107 -32.19 14.31 11.49
N LEU A 108 -33.10 14.49 12.45
CA LEU A 108 -32.76 14.55 13.87
C LEU A 108 -32.20 13.22 14.35
N LEU A 109 -32.80 12.09 13.97
CA LEU A 109 -32.33 10.75 14.32
C LEU A 109 -30.89 10.52 13.82
N VAL A 110 -30.59 10.86 12.57
CA VAL A 110 -29.21 10.77 12.01
C VAL A 110 -28.23 11.63 12.82
N HIS A 111 -28.63 12.85 13.19
CA HIS A 111 -27.79 13.73 14.01
C HIS A 111 -27.53 13.15 15.41
N VAL A 112 -28.55 12.60 16.07
CA VAL A 112 -28.42 11.91 17.35
C VAL A 112 -27.50 10.69 17.21
N CYS A 113 -27.68 9.89 16.17
CA CYS A 113 -26.84 8.72 15.88
C CYS A 113 -25.36 9.10 15.74
N GLU A 114 -25.06 10.18 15.02
CA GLU A 114 -23.70 10.66 14.82
C GLU A 114 -23.06 11.14 16.14
N LYS A 115 -23.82 11.78 17.03
CA LYS A 115 -23.33 12.21 18.34
C LYS A 115 -23.09 11.03 19.28
N ILE A 116 -24.05 10.10 19.38
CA ILE A 116 -23.89 8.88 20.18
C ILE A 116 -22.70 8.08 19.64
N GLY A 117 -22.61 7.88 18.33
CA GLY A 117 -21.52 7.11 17.72
C GLY A 117 -20.14 7.68 18.00
N ARG A 118 -19.97 9.01 17.95
CA ARG A 118 -18.71 9.66 18.34
C ARG A 118 -18.41 9.52 19.82
N ALA A 119 -19.42 9.68 20.69
CA ALA A 119 -19.25 9.53 22.12
C ALA A 119 -18.83 8.10 22.50
N VAL A 120 -19.52 7.09 21.96
CA VAL A 120 -19.23 5.67 22.16
C VAL A 120 -17.84 5.32 21.64
N ALA A 121 -17.48 5.76 20.42
CA ALA A 121 -16.17 5.49 19.85
C ALA A 121 -15.01 6.10 20.66
N ARG A 122 -15.19 7.34 21.14
CA ARG A 122 -14.20 7.98 22.05
C ARG A 122 -14.09 7.24 23.36
N TYR A 123 -15.21 6.82 23.94
CA TYR A 123 -15.19 6.10 25.20
C TYR A 123 -14.54 4.72 25.09
N ILE A 124 -14.80 3.97 24.01
CA ILE A 124 -14.12 2.69 23.73
C ILE A 124 -12.60 2.85 23.65
N SER A 125 -12.12 4.00 23.14
CA SER A 125 -10.69 4.28 23.12
C SER A 125 -10.07 4.57 24.49
N GLN A 126 -10.90 4.93 25.48
CA GLN A 126 -10.47 5.21 26.86
C GLN A 126 -10.58 3.94 27.74
N ASP A 127 -11.68 3.21 27.62
CA ASP A 127 -11.96 1.98 28.34
C ASP A 127 -12.55 0.94 27.38
N LEU A 128 -11.69 0.04 26.91
CA LEU A 128 -12.04 -0.94 25.88
C LEU A 128 -13.10 -1.94 26.35
N ASP A 129 -13.00 -2.40 27.60
CA ASP A 129 -13.85 -3.48 28.11
C ASP A 129 -15.25 -2.95 28.39
N GLN A 130 -15.35 -1.82 29.10
CA GLN A 130 -16.64 -1.20 29.39
C GLN A 130 -17.25 -0.58 28.12
N GLY A 131 -16.43 0.03 27.26
CA GLY A 131 -16.87 0.56 25.98
C GLY A 131 -17.42 -0.51 25.06
N SER A 132 -16.81 -1.71 25.02
CA SER A 132 -17.32 -2.84 24.23
C SER A 132 -18.72 -3.25 24.70
N ARG A 133 -18.99 -3.28 26.01
CA ARG A 133 -20.33 -3.55 26.56
C ARG A 133 -21.37 -2.52 26.12
N ILE A 134 -20.99 -1.25 26.05
CA ILE A 134 -21.87 -0.17 25.55
C ILE A 134 -22.13 -0.35 24.06
N LEU A 135 -21.10 -0.67 23.26
CA LEU A 135 -21.25 -0.95 21.83
C LEU A 135 -22.23 -2.09 21.57
N ILE A 136 -22.15 -3.14 22.39
CA ILE A 136 -23.07 -4.28 22.33
C ILE A 136 -24.52 -3.84 22.55
N ARG A 137 -24.76 -2.97 23.53
CA ARG A 137 -26.10 -2.42 23.78
C ARG A 137 -26.58 -1.55 22.63
N VAL A 138 -25.69 -0.74 22.05
CA VAL A 138 -25.98 0.05 20.84
C VAL A 138 -26.40 -0.86 19.68
N VAL A 139 -25.64 -1.92 19.40
CA VAL A 139 -25.98 -2.87 18.32
C VAL A 139 -27.30 -3.59 18.61
N ASN A 140 -27.55 -3.98 19.86
CA ASN A 140 -28.83 -4.59 20.25
C ASN A 140 -30.00 -3.63 20.12
N ALA A 141 -29.81 -2.34 20.45
CA ALA A 141 -30.82 -1.30 20.28
C ALA A 141 -31.19 -1.12 18.81
N ASP A 142 -30.20 -1.09 17.93
CA ASP A 142 -30.41 -1.00 16.48
C ASP A 142 -31.14 -2.21 15.92
N CYS A 143 -30.89 -3.40 16.45
CA CYS A 143 -31.60 -4.61 16.02
C CYS A 143 -33.10 -4.61 16.37
N LEU A 144 -33.59 -3.68 17.21
CA LEU A 144 -35.01 -3.59 17.56
C LEU A 144 -35.85 -2.90 16.48
N TYR A 145 -35.22 -2.18 15.55
CA TYR A 145 -35.91 -1.41 14.53
C TYR A 145 -35.12 -1.47 13.21
N ASP A 146 -35.70 -2.05 12.15
CA ASP A 146 -35.03 -2.33 10.86
C ASP A 146 -34.46 -1.07 10.14
N PRO A 147 -34.97 0.16 10.37
CA PRO A 147 -34.29 1.39 9.95
C PRO A 147 -33.16 1.88 10.90
N GLY A 148 -33.01 1.28 12.07
CA GLY A 148 -32.16 1.69 13.19
C GLY A 148 -30.65 1.49 12.99
N HIS A 149 -30.24 0.73 11.98
CA HIS A 149 -28.82 0.39 11.72
C HIS A 149 -27.90 1.56 11.35
N VAL A 150 -28.42 2.79 11.39
CA VAL A 150 -27.67 4.03 11.21
C VAL A 150 -26.67 4.17 12.36
N LEU A 151 -27.09 4.03 13.62
CA LEU A 151 -26.22 4.28 14.76
C LEU A 151 -25.03 3.33 14.80
N SER A 152 -25.24 2.02 14.72
CA SER A 152 -24.19 1.01 14.70
C SER A 152 -23.25 1.17 13.52
N SER A 153 -23.74 1.49 12.32
CA SER A 153 -22.90 1.80 11.16
C SER A 153 -22.02 3.05 11.41
N TYR A 154 -22.57 4.10 12.03
CA TYR A 154 -21.83 5.30 12.41
C TYR A 154 -20.79 5.00 13.50
N VAL A 155 -21.16 4.26 14.56
CA VAL A 155 -20.24 3.91 15.65
C VAL A 155 -19.07 3.11 15.11
N VAL A 156 -19.35 2.09 14.29
CA VAL A 156 -18.35 1.29 13.59
C VAL A 156 -17.45 2.21 12.77
N ARG A 157 -18.00 3.12 11.94
CA ARG A 157 -17.22 4.08 11.16
C ARG A 157 -16.31 4.99 11.99
N GLU A 158 -16.79 5.51 13.12
CA GLU A 158 -15.99 6.35 14.02
C GLU A 158 -14.91 5.54 14.74
N LEU A 159 -15.17 4.28 15.11
CA LEU A 159 -14.16 3.37 15.65
C LEU A 159 -13.00 3.16 14.67
N ALA A 160 -13.27 3.15 13.36
CA ALA A 160 -12.22 3.08 12.34
C ALA A 160 -11.20 4.23 12.44
N GLN A 161 -11.62 5.40 12.93
CA GLN A 161 -10.75 6.57 13.03
C GLN A 161 -9.94 6.57 14.33
N VAL A 162 -10.49 6.01 15.40
CA VAL A 162 -9.93 6.12 16.75
C VAL A 162 -9.11 4.90 17.17
N LEU A 163 -9.50 3.70 16.73
CA LEU A 163 -8.83 2.46 17.15
C LEU A 163 -7.55 2.19 16.34
N ASP A 164 -6.51 1.68 17.00
CA ASP A 164 -5.39 1.01 16.34
C ASP A 164 -5.75 -0.42 15.93
N THR A 165 -4.83 -1.14 15.27
CA THR A 165 -5.07 -2.51 14.79
C THR A 165 -5.40 -3.48 15.94
N HIS A 166 -4.65 -3.44 17.05
CA HIS A 166 -4.83 -4.38 18.16
C HIS A 166 -6.14 -4.13 18.95
N ALA A 167 -6.53 -2.87 19.12
CA ALA A 167 -7.82 -2.51 19.71
C ALA A 167 -8.98 -2.89 18.78
N THR A 168 -8.79 -2.77 17.46
CA THR A 168 -9.78 -3.24 16.47
C THR A 168 -10.03 -4.74 16.62
N ASP A 169 -8.98 -5.57 16.65
CA ASP A 169 -9.11 -7.03 16.79
C ASP A 169 -9.94 -7.43 18.01
N ARG A 170 -9.65 -6.84 19.17
CA ARG A 170 -10.37 -7.10 20.42
C ARG A 170 -11.85 -6.69 20.37
N VAL A 171 -12.15 -5.49 19.86
CA VAL A 171 -13.53 -4.98 19.76
C VAL A 171 -14.35 -5.85 18.81
N PHE A 172 -13.81 -6.19 17.65
CA PHE A 172 -14.54 -6.99 16.66
C PHE A 172 -14.66 -8.46 17.05
N SER A 173 -13.72 -9.01 17.82
CA SER A 173 -13.86 -10.33 18.45
C SER A 173 -14.98 -10.35 19.51
N ALA A 174 -15.05 -9.31 20.35
CA ALA A 174 -16.12 -9.16 21.33
C ALA A 174 -17.49 -9.00 20.64
N LEU A 175 -17.59 -8.14 19.62
CA LEU A 175 -18.79 -7.98 18.82
C LEU A 175 -19.23 -9.30 18.18
N TYR A 176 -18.28 -10.03 17.59
CA TYR A 176 -18.54 -11.31 16.94
C TYR A 176 -19.19 -12.32 17.89
N SER A 177 -18.66 -12.46 19.11
CA SER A 177 -19.17 -13.41 20.11
C SER A 177 -20.67 -13.23 20.38
N ILE A 178 -21.18 -12.01 20.22
CA ILE A 178 -22.55 -11.63 20.55
C ILE A 178 -23.46 -11.68 19.34
N VAL A 179 -22.97 -11.21 18.19
CA VAL A 179 -23.79 -11.19 16.97
C VAL A 179 -23.78 -12.53 16.23
N SER A 180 -22.88 -13.46 16.57
CA SER A 180 -22.76 -14.77 15.93
C SER A 180 -24.10 -15.53 15.87
N GLY A 181 -24.88 -15.51 16.95
CA GLY A 181 -26.21 -16.14 17.00
C GLY A 181 -27.32 -15.40 16.25
N ARG A 182 -27.08 -14.14 15.84
CA ARG A 182 -28.06 -13.27 15.16
C ARG A 182 -27.55 -12.76 13.81
N PHE A 183 -26.53 -13.39 13.24
CA PHE A 183 -25.83 -12.87 12.07
C PHE A 183 -26.74 -12.64 10.87
N ALA A 184 -27.73 -13.53 10.67
CA ALA A 184 -28.73 -13.41 9.60
C ALA A 184 -29.72 -12.24 9.77
N GLN A 185 -29.79 -11.62 10.95
CA GLN A 185 -30.65 -10.48 11.28
C GLN A 185 -29.89 -9.14 11.23
N LEU A 186 -28.56 -9.16 11.03
CA LEU A 186 -27.78 -7.94 10.93
C LEU A 186 -28.05 -7.25 9.61
N ALA A 187 -28.16 -5.91 9.64
CA ALA A 187 -28.27 -5.16 8.40
C ALA A 187 -26.98 -5.19 7.58
N SER A 188 -27.20 -5.14 6.27
CA SER A 188 -26.16 -5.03 5.27
C SER A 188 -25.26 -3.81 5.48
N SER A 189 -25.80 -2.64 5.85
CA SER A 189 -25.00 -1.43 6.10
C SER A 189 -24.00 -1.62 7.24
N PHE A 190 -24.42 -2.28 8.32
CA PHE A 190 -23.57 -2.65 9.44
C PHE A 190 -22.47 -3.62 8.99
N LEU A 191 -22.84 -4.73 8.33
CA LEU A 191 -21.89 -5.72 7.84
C LEU A 191 -20.86 -5.10 6.88
N CYS A 192 -21.30 -4.24 5.95
CA CYS A 192 -20.42 -3.47 5.08
C CYS A 192 -19.42 -2.63 5.85
N ALA A 193 -19.87 -1.91 6.88
CA ALA A 193 -19.02 -1.08 7.72
C ALA A 193 -17.99 -1.95 8.48
N VAL A 194 -18.41 -3.08 9.04
CA VAL A 194 -17.52 -4.05 9.71
C VAL A 194 -16.41 -4.51 8.75
N PHE A 195 -16.77 -5.08 7.60
CA PHE A 195 -15.76 -5.59 6.65
C PHE A 195 -14.84 -4.50 6.10
N THR A 196 -15.37 -3.29 5.88
CA THR A 196 -14.56 -2.15 5.45
C THR A 196 -13.50 -1.79 6.48
N ILE A 197 -13.82 -1.87 7.78
CA ILE A 197 -12.88 -1.51 8.85
C ILE A 197 -11.86 -2.60 9.08
N LEU A 198 -12.31 -3.84 9.16
CA LEU A 198 -11.42 -4.99 9.32
C LEU A 198 -10.36 -4.99 8.22
N TRP A 199 -10.75 -4.72 6.97
CA TRP A 199 -9.75 -4.59 5.90
C TRP A 199 -8.84 -3.38 6.12
N LYS A 200 -9.39 -2.20 6.48
CA LYS A 200 -8.61 -0.93 6.53
C LYS A 200 -7.55 -1.00 7.62
N LYS A 201 -7.85 -1.72 8.69
CA LYS A 201 -6.96 -1.94 9.84
C LYS A 201 -6.09 -3.20 9.70
N GLN A 202 -6.26 -3.95 8.60
CA GLN A 202 -5.54 -5.19 8.30
C GLN A 202 -5.80 -6.32 9.31
N CYS A 203 -6.99 -6.32 9.92
CA CYS A 203 -7.49 -7.30 10.90
C CYS A 203 -8.04 -8.55 10.19
N PHE A 204 -7.15 -9.26 9.49
CA PHE A 204 -7.53 -10.30 8.53
C PHE A 204 -8.00 -11.62 9.17
N ALA A 205 -7.60 -11.90 10.41
CA ALA A 205 -8.03 -13.10 11.14
C ALA A 205 -9.53 -12.98 11.48
N GLU A 206 -9.91 -11.85 12.06
CA GLU A 206 -11.28 -11.46 12.38
C GLU A 206 -12.12 -11.42 11.11
N GLN A 207 -11.61 -10.81 10.04
CA GLN A 207 -12.31 -10.81 8.75
C GLN A 207 -12.70 -12.23 8.29
N THR A 208 -11.79 -13.20 8.45
CA THR A 208 -12.04 -14.59 8.06
C THR A 208 -13.12 -15.24 8.94
N ILE A 209 -13.13 -14.94 10.25
CA ILE A 209 -14.16 -15.41 11.18
C ILE A 209 -15.54 -14.86 10.81
N TRP A 210 -15.63 -13.56 10.52
CA TRP A 210 -16.88 -12.91 10.10
C TRP A 210 -17.39 -13.45 8.76
N GLU A 211 -16.50 -13.75 7.82
CA GLU A 211 -16.87 -14.35 6.53
C GLU A 211 -17.47 -15.75 6.67
N GLN A 212 -16.99 -16.56 7.62
CA GLN A 212 -17.51 -17.91 7.85
C GLN A 212 -18.98 -17.90 8.29
N CYS A 213 -19.41 -16.82 8.96
CA CYS A 213 -20.79 -16.61 9.39
C CYS A 213 -21.73 -16.06 8.30
N LEU A 214 -21.19 -15.66 7.15
CA LEU A 214 -22.03 -15.19 6.04
C LEU A 214 -22.91 -16.35 5.53
N THR A 215 -24.19 -16.05 5.41
CA THR A 215 -25.21 -16.92 4.82
C THR A 215 -25.83 -16.22 3.62
N ARG A 216 -26.54 -16.98 2.77
CA ARG A 216 -27.28 -16.42 1.63
C ARG A 216 -28.28 -15.31 2.01
N ARG A 217 -28.76 -15.27 3.26
CA ARG A 217 -29.75 -14.28 3.71
C ARG A 217 -29.13 -12.90 4.00
N CYS A 218 -27.88 -12.86 4.45
CA CYS A 218 -27.24 -11.61 4.87
C CYS A 218 -26.34 -10.98 3.80
N VAL A 219 -26.01 -11.69 2.72
CA VAL A 219 -25.19 -11.16 1.62
C VAL A 219 -26.10 -10.48 0.61
N ASP A 220 -26.10 -9.15 0.57
CA ASP A 220 -26.62 -8.39 -0.57
C ASP A 220 -25.47 -7.85 -1.42
N ALA A 221 -25.79 -7.07 -2.46
CA ALA A 221 -24.79 -6.48 -3.34
C ALA A 221 -23.74 -5.66 -2.57
N HIS A 222 -24.14 -4.83 -1.61
CA HIS A 222 -23.20 -3.99 -0.87
C HIS A 222 -22.26 -4.83 -0.01
N VAL A 223 -22.80 -5.82 0.72
CA VAL A 223 -22.00 -6.72 1.58
C VAL A 223 -21.04 -7.54 0.72
N ALA A 224 -21.49 -8.05 -0.42
CA ALA A 224 -20.65 -8.80 -1.34
C ALA A 224 -19.47 -7.97 -1.84
N VAL A 225 -19.67 -6.72 -2.28
CA VAL A 225 -18.57 -5.82 -2.69
C VAL A 225 -17.60 -5.58 -1.54
N ALA A 226 -18.10 -5.29 -0.34
CA ALA A 226 -17.25 -5.03 0.82
C ALA A 226 -16.37 -6.25 1.16
N VAL A 227 -16.95 -7.44 1.19
CA VAL A 227 -16.22 -8.69 1.47
C VAL A 227 -15.22 -9.01 0.37
N LEU A 228 -15.57 -8.87 -0.90
CA LEU A 228 -14.64 -9.14 -2.02
C LEU A 228 -13.44 -8.18 -1.99
N CYS A 229 -13.67 -6.90 -1.73
CA CYS A 229 -12.58 -5.93 -1.55
C CYS A 229 -11.71 -6.29 -0.33
N ALA A 230 -12.31 -6.74 0.78
CA ALA A 230 -11.59 -7.19 1.97
C ALA A 230 -10.68 -8.40 1.67
N ILE A 231 -11.22 -9.43 1.00
CA ILE A 231 -10.47 -10.62 0.55
C ILE A 231 -9.31 -10.20 -0.36
N ARG A 232 -9.55 -9.26 -1.28
CA ARG A 232 -8.51 -8.76 -2.20
C ARG A 232 -7.38 -8.04 -1.48
N GLU A 233 -7.68 -7.20 -0.49
CA GLU A 233 -6.65 -6.53 0.32
C GLU A 233 -5.87 -7.52 1.20
N GLN A 234 -6.55 -8.53 1.77
CA GLN A 234 -5.89 -9.63 2.48
C GLN A 234 -4.92 -10.40 1.59
N GLN A 235 -5.33 -10.71 0.35
CA GLN A 235 -4.48 -11.35 -0.65
C GLN A 235 -3.28 -10.45 -1.00
N LYS A 236 -3.48 -9.14 -1.16
CA LYS A 236 -2.40 -8.19 -1.42
C LYS A 236 -1.38 -8.15 -0.28
N ALA A 237 -1.82 -8.07 0.96
CA ALA A 237 -0.95 -8.04 2.13
C ALA A 237 -0.15 -9.35 2.26
N SER A 238 -0.84 -10.49 2.13
CA SER A 238 -0.23 -11.83 2.19
C SER A 238 0.86 -12.04 1.12
N LEU A 239 0.66 -11.47 -0.08
CA LEU A 239 1.63 -11.49 -1.18
C LEU A 239 2.70 -10.40 -1.06
N GLY A 240 2.38 -9.26 -0.45
CA GLY A 240 3.26 -8.10 -0.32
C GLY A 240 4.48 -8.34 0.57
N HIS A 241 4.36 -9.23 1.57
CA HIS A 241 5.49 -9.69 2.38
C HIS A 241 6.52 -10.50 1.58
N ILE A 242 6.18 -10.96 0.36
CA ILE A 242 7.10 -11.70 -0.51
C ILE A 242 7.95 -10.72 -1.34
N ARG A 243 8.73 -9.87 -0.66
CA ARG A 243 9.80 -9.04 -1.24
C ARG A 243 11.11 -9.83 -1.43
N THR A 244 11.03 -11.14 -1.53
CA THR A 244 12.16 -12.04 -1.71
C THR A 244 12.48 -12.25 -3.20
N THR A 245 13.67 -12.78 -3.47
CA THR A 245 14.18 -13.01 -4.84
C THR A 245 13.20 -13.86 -5.67
N VAL A 246 13.26 -13.79 -7.01
CA VAL A 246 12.39 -14.59 -7.91
C VAL A 246 12.41 -16.09 -7.55
N LYS A 247 13.56 -16.60 -7.08
CA LYS A 247 13.74 -17.99 -6.65
C LYS A 247 13.01 -18.31 -5.36
N GLU A 248 13.04 -17.41 -4.38
CA GLU A 248 12.29 -17.54 -3.11
C GLU A 248 10.79 -17.38 -3.34
N ARG A 249 10.37 -16.52 -4.27
CA ARG A 249 8.96 -16.42 -4.70
C ARG A 249 8.45 -17.76 -5.23
N ARG A 250 9.22 -18.46 -6.07
CA ARG A 250 8.83 -19.78 -6.60
C ARG A 250 8.68 -20.83 -5.50
N ARG A 251 9.60 -20.86 -4.53
CA ARG A 251 9.55 -21.79 -3.40
C ARG A 251 8.38 -21.49 -2.45
N ALA A 252 8.23 -20.23 -2.06
CA ALA A 252 7.13 -19.77 -1.21
C ALA A 252 5.77 -20.01 -1.87
N TRP A 253 5.67 -19.84 -3.19
CA TRP A 253 4.44 -20.10 -3.92
C TRP A 253 4.06 -21.58 -3.92
N SER A 254 5.02 -22.47 -4.15
CA SER A 254 4.76 -23.92 -4.16
C SER A 254 4.26 -24.41 -2.79
N ALA A 255 4.79 -23.84 -1.71
CA ALA A 255 4.34 -24.14 -0.34
C ALA A 255 2.98 -23.53 0.01
N ARG A 256 2.55 -22.47 -0.70
CA ARG A 256 1.31 -21.70 -0.41
C ARG A 256 0.25 -21.81 -1.49
N LYS A 257 0.36 -22.77 -2.41
CA LYS A 257 -0.66 -23.00 -3.44
C LYS A 257 -2.04 -23.21 -2.81
N SER A 258 -2.09 -23.94 -1.68
CA SER A 258 -3.28 -24.09 -0.84
C SER A 258 -3.87 -22.76 -0.39
N ASP A 259 -3.05 -21.82 0.07
CA ASP A 259 -3.51 -20.54 0.64
C ASP A 259 -4.05 -19.60 -0.43
N VAL A 260 -3.46 -19.64 -1.63
CA VAL A 260 -3.92 -18.83 -2.76
C VAL A 260 -5.28 -19.30 -3.26
N ASP A 261 -5.48 -20.62 -3.31
CA ASP A 261 -6.77 -21.21 -3.66
C ASP A 261 -7.85 -20.86 -2.62
N VAL A 262 -7.49 -20.72 -1.33
CA VAL A 262 -8.43 -20.30 -0.27
C VAL A 262 -9.07 -18.93 -0.56
N PHE A 263 -8.31 -17.93 -1.04
CA PHE A 263 -8.90 -16.62 -1.37
C PHE A 263 -9.88 -16.69 -2.53
N VAL A 264 -9.56 -17.49 -3.56
CA VAL A 264 -10.45 -17.68 -4.72
C VAL A 264 -11.72 -18.41 -4.32
N VAL A 265 -11.60 -19.48 -3.52
CA VAL A 265 -12.75 -20.24 -3.02
C VAL A 265 -13.65 -19.35 -2.15
N ARG A 266 -13.08 -18.55 -1.25
CA ARG A 266 -13.84 -17.58 -0.43
C ARG A 266 -14.57 -16.55 -1.30
N ALA A 267 -13.88 -15.94 -2.27
CA ALA A 267 -14.48 -14.95 -3.16
C ALA A 267 -15.61 -15.55 -4.02
N ARG A 268 -15.41 -16.76 -4.58
CA ARG A 268 -16.44 -17.49 -5.32
C ARG A 268 -17.65 -17.82 -4.45
N ARG A 269 -17.44 -18.24 -3.20
CA ARG A 269 -18.53 -18.50 -2.26
C ARG A 269 -19.38 -17.25 -2.02
N VAL A 270 -18.76 -16.06 -1.91
CA VAL A 270 -19.48 -14.80 -1.72
C VAL A 270 -20.37 -14.46 -2.93
N VAL A 271 -19.81 -14.55 -4.15
CA VAL A 271 -20.59 -14.31 -5.37
C VAL A 271 -21.69 -15.35 -5.54
N TRP A 272 -21.40 -16.64 -5.28
CA TRP A 272 -22.40 -17.70 -5.28
C TRP A 272 -23.53 -17.44 -4.27
N MET A 273 -23.21 -16.98 -3.04
CA MET A 273 -24.25 -16.62 -2.06
C MET A 273 -25.14 -15.47 -2.55
N LEU A 274 -24.58 -14.49 -3.26
CA LEU A 274 -25.34 -13.40 -3.87
C LEU A 274 -26.22 -13.92 -5.02
N GLU A 275 -25.69 -14.76 -5.91
CA GLU A 275 -26.42 -15.41 -7.00
C GLU A 275 -27.62 -16.21 -6.52
N GLN A 276 -27.45 -16.99 -5.44
CA GLN A 276 -28.51 -17.79 -4.84
C GLN A 276 -29.61 -16.95 -4.18
N ARG A 277 -29.31 -15.71 -3.80
CA ARG A 277 -30.28 -14.79 -3.20
C ARG A 277 -31.04 -14.05 -4.30
N ASP A 278 -30.31 -13.46 -5.23
CA ASP A 278 -30.85 -12.70 -6.35
C ASP A 278 -29.79 -12.65 -7.45
N ILE A 279 -30.00 -13.42 -8.52
CA ILE A 279 -29.08 -13.46 -9.67
C ILE A 279 -28.92 -12.09 -10.33
N MET A 280 -29.96 -11.24 -10.28
CA MET A 280 -29.94 -9.89 -10.87
C MET A 280 -29.22 -8.87 -9.97
N ALA A 281 -28.99 -9.20 -8.70
CA ALA A 281 -28.20 -8.36 -7.80
C ALA A 281 -26.68 -8.43 -8.09
N VAL A 282 -26.24 -9.40 -8.90
CA VAL A 282 -24.85 -9.53 -9.33
C VAL A 282 -24.51 -8.46 -10.35
N SER A 283 -23.92 -7.36 -9.90
CA SER A 283 -23.37 -6.30 -10.77
C SER A 283 -21.95 -6.55 -11.29
N ASP A 284 -21.51 -5.72 -12.24
CA ASP A 284 -20.14 -5.69 -12.79
C ASP A 284 -19.08 -5.53 -11.71
N GLY A 285 -19.35 -4.73 -10.67
CA GLY A 285 -18.45 -4.52 -9.55
C GLY A 285 -18.08 -5.81 -8.83
N HIS A 286 -19.04 -6.72 -8.61
CA HIS A 286 -18.78 -8.01 -7.96
C HIS A 286 -17.90 -8.90 -8.84
N LEU A 287 -18.29 -9.06 -10.11
CA LEU A 287 -17.59 -9.94 -11.04
C LEU A 287 -16.18 -9.42 -11.34
N THR A 288 -16.00 -8.11 -11.42
CA THR A 288 -14.69 -7.45 -11.61
C THR A 288 -13.78 -7.67 -10.40
N GLN A 289 -14.29 -7.59 -9.16
CA GLN A 289 -13.48 -7.87 -7.97
C GLN A 289 -13.13 -9.36 -7.86
N LEU A 290 -14.10 -10.26 -8.11
CA LEU A 290 -13.84 -11.70 -8.17
C LEU A 290 -12.75 -12.02 -9.20
N LEU A 291 -12.86 -11.45 -10.41
CA LEU A 291 -11.88 -11.58 -11.46
C LEU A 291 -10.49 -11.07 -11.02
N ALA A 292 -10.42 -9.93 -10.34
CA ALA A 292 -9.16 -9.39 -9.83
C ALA A 292 -8.48 -10.33 -8.82
N ILE A 293 -9.27 -11.03 -7.98
CA ILE A 293 -8.78 -12.02 -7.00
C ILE A 293 -8.28 -13.27 -7.73
N GLU A 294 -9.06 -13.79 -8.69
CA GLU A 294 -8.71 -14.95 -9.52
C GLU A 294 -7.43 -14.71 -10.34
N LEU A 295 -7.33 -13.59 -11.06
CA LEU A 295 -6.16 -13.26 -11.88
C LEU A 295 -4.89 -12.97 -11.06
N ARG A 296 -5.02 -12.67 -9.78
CA ARG A 296 -3.87 -12.48 -8.88
C ARG A 296 -3.47 -13.77 -8.16
N ALA A 297 -4.38 -14.72 -8.09
CA ALA A 297 -4.14 -16.07 -7.61
C ALA A 297 -3.41 -16.95 -8.63
N VAL A 298 -3.36 -16.58 -9.91
CA VAL A 298 -2.54 -17.31 -10.89
C VAL A 298 -1.08 -16.85 -10.80
N PRO A 299 -0.10 -17.74 -10.51
CA PRO A 299 1.31 -17.36 -10.53
C PRO A 299 1.75 -16.99 -11.95
N VAL A 300 2.60 -15.96 -12.07
CA VAL A 300 3.13 -15.42 -13.35
C VAL A 300 3.73 -16.50 -14.27
N THR A 301 4.22 -17.60 -13.70
CA THR A 301 4.79 -18.73 -14.43
C THR A 301 3.77 -19.69 -15.06
N HIS A 302 2.49 -19.57 -14.73
CA HIS A 302 1.44 -20.46 -15.27
C HIS A 302 0.72 -19.79 -16.43
N TRP A 303 0.17 -20.60 -17.34
CA TRP A 303 -0.70 -20.10 -18.40
C TRP A 303 -2.04 -19.66 -17.82
N LEU A 304 -2.52 -18.51 -18.28
CA LEU A 304 -3.90 -18.09 -18.04
C LEU A 304 -4.81 -18.86 -19.00
N PRO A 305 -6.00 -19.33 -18.57
CA PRO A 305 -7.01 -19.86 -19.50
C PRO A 305 -7.43 -18.78 -20.51
N HIS A 306 -8.18 -19.13 -21.56
CA HIS A 306 -8.68 -18.16 -22.55
C HIS A 306 -9.58 -17.09 -21.88
N PRO A 307 -9.56 -15.81 -22.32
CA PRO A 307 -10.27 -14.75 -21.59
C PRO A 307 -11.78 -14.95 -21.54
N ASP A 308 -12.33 -15.66 -22.53
CA ASP A 308 -13.74 -16.01 -22.62
C ASP A 308 -14.24 -16.84 -21.44
N VAL A 309 -13.36 -17.58 -20.75
CA VAL A 309 -13.75 -18.32 -19.54
C VAL A 309 -14.28 -17.36 -18.48
N TRP A 310 -13.66 -16.19 -18.34
CA TRP A 310 -14.11 -15.16 -17.40
C TRP A 310 -15.21 -14.29 -17.98
N LEU A 311 -15.09 -13.85 -19.24
CA LEU A 311 -16.11 -13.00 -19.87
C LEU A 311 -17.46 -13.71 -19.98
N LYS A 312 -17.48 -15.03 -20.20
CA LYS A 312 -18.72 -15.84 -20.20
C LYS A 312 -19.50 -15.72 -18.89
N ARG A 313 -18.81 -15.53 -17.75
CA ARG A 313 -19.48 -15.32 -16.45
C ARG A 313 -20.25 -14.00 -16.44
N PHE A 314 -19.67 -12.91 -16.96
CA PHE A 314 -20.36 -11.62 -17.08
C PHE A 314 -21.63 -11.74 -17.93
N TYR A 315 -21.51 -12.34 -19.12
CA TYR A 315 -22.67 -12.53 -19.99
C TYR A 315 -23.74 -13.48 -19.39
N TRP A 316 -23.33 -14.49 -18.61
CA TRP A 316 -24.28 -15.37 -17.91
C TRP A 316 -25.15 -14.60 -16.90
N HIS A 317 -24.60 -13.60 -16.22
CA HIS A 317 -25.36 -12.73 -15.32
C HIS A 317 -26.06 -11.56 -16.03
N ASN A 318 -26.06 -11.54 -17.37
CA ASN A 318 -26.55 -10.41 -18.16
C ASN A 318 -25.87 -9.07 -17.78
N VAL A 319 -24.58 -9.14 -17.44
CA VAL A 319 -23.75 -7.99 -17.10
C VAL A 319 -22.75 -7.76 -18.23
N GLU A 320 -22.68 -6.54 -18.74
CA GLU A 320 -21.70 -6.19 -19.76
C GLU A 320 -20.30 -5.96 -19.14
N PRO A 321 -19.23 -6.59 -19.67
CA PRO A 321 -17.87 -6.36 -19.20
C PRO A 321 -17.40 -4.91 -19.39
N THR A 322 -17.11 -4.20 -18.32
CA THR A 322 -16.66 -2.80 -18.34
C THR A 322 -15.21 -2.63 -18.81
N GLN A 323 -14.77 -1.38 -19.07
CA GLN A 323 -13.36 -1.05 -19.35
C GLN A 323 -12.41 -1.56 -18.25
N CYS A 324 -12.81 -1.42 -16.99
CA CYS A 324 -12.12 -1.97 -15.82
C CYS A 324 -11.89 -3.48 -15.96
N THR A 325 -12.89 -4.24 -16.41
CA THR A 325 -12.82 -5.70 -16.60
C THR A 325 -11.78 -6.06 -17.65
N TYR A 326 -11.85 -5.41 -18.82
CA TYR A 326 -10.90 -5.62 -19.90
C TYR A 326 -9.47 -5.22 -19.51
N ALA A 327 -9.31 -4.13 -18.76
CA ALA A 327 -8.00 -3.68 -18.27
C ALA A 327 -7.37 -4.68 -17.31
N LEU A 328 -8.16 -5.28 -16.42
CA LEU A 328 -7.68 -6.32 -15.50
C LEU A 328 -7.23 -7.57 -16.26
N LEU A 329 -8.01 -8.03 -17.23
CA LEU A 329 -7.64 -9.18 -18.07
C LEU A 329 -6.37 -8.88 -18.86
N ALA A 330 -6.33 -7.78 -19.61
CA ALA A 330 -5.17 -7.42 -20.43
C ALA A 330 -3.90 -7.29 -19.57
N ASN A 331 -3.99 -6.65 -18.40
CA ASN A 331 -2.88 -6.56 -17.46
C ASN A 331 -2.43 -7.93 -16.94
N ALA A 332 -3.36 -8.86 -16.70
CA ALA A 332 -3.02 -10.21 -16.30
C ALA A 332 -2.27 -10.94 -17.42
N TYR A 333 -2.78 -10.96 -18.65
CA TYR A 333 -2.07 -11.61 -19.77
C TYR A 333 -0.69 -11.02 -20.02
N MET A 334 -0.54 -9.69 -19.95
CA MET A 334 0.77 -9.05 -20.07
C MET A 334 1.73 -9.47 -18.97
N ARG A 335 1.27 -9.54 -17.71
CA ARG A 335 2.12 -10.02 -16.60
C ARG A 335 2.61 -11.43 -16.83
N HIS A 336 1.85 -12.25 -17.56
CA HIS A 336 2.18 -13.63 -17.93
C HIS A 336 2.91 -13.73 -19.29
N GLY A 337 3.20 -12.60 -19.95
CA GLY A 337 3.90 -12.55 -21.24
C GLY A 337 3.04 -12.84 -22.47
N ASP A 338 1.73 -13.08 -22.35
CA ASP A 338 0.82 -13.26 -23.48
C ASP A 338 0.27 -11.92 -23.97
N PHE A 339 1.15 -11.16 -24.60
CA PHE A 339 0.81 -9.83 -25.09
C PHE A 339 -0.16 -9.84 -26.27
N GLN A 340 -0.24 -10.92 -27.06
CA GLN A 340 -1.18 -11.01 -28.18
C GLN A 340 -2.62 -11.13 -27.69
N THR A 341 -2.87 -11.93 -26.65
CA THR A 341 -4.20 -12.01 -26.03
C THR A 341 -4.58 -10.69 -25.36
N ALA A 342 -3.64 -10.02 -24.68
CA ALA A 342 -3.87 -8.68 -24.15
C ALA A 342 -4.28 -7.68 -25.25
N LYS A 343 -3.60 -7.69 -26.41
CA LYS A 343 -3.92 -6.82 -27.55
C LYS A 343 -5.29 -7.14 -28.14
N ARG A 344 -5.64 -8.43 -28.26
CA ARG A 344 -6.98 -8.87 -28.70
C ARG A 344 -8.08 -8.42 -27.74
N LEU A 345 -7.82 -8.43 -26.43
CA LEU A 345 -8.76 -7.94 -25.41
C LEU A 345 -9.02 -6.45 -25.54
N VAL A 346 -7.99 -5.63 -25.78
CA VAL A 346 -8.14 -4.18 -25.99
C VAL A 346 -8.99 -3.92 -27.25
N ARG A 347 -8.69 -4.57 -28.38
CA ARG A 347 -9.49 -4.47 -29.61
C ARG A 347 -10.91 -4.97 -29.46
N ARG A 348 -11.13 -5.97 -28.60
CA ARG A 348 -12.48 -6.46 -28.31
C ARG A 348 -13.25 -5.45 -27.47
N MET A 349 -12.65 -4.88 -26.44
CA MET A 349 -13.25 -3.79 -25.67
C MET A 349 -13.70 -2.63 -26.58
N GLU A 350 -12.89 -2.29 -27.59
CA GLU A 350 -13.24 -1.28 -28.60
C GLU A 350 -14.47 -1.67 -29.44
N ARG A 351 -14.54 -2.92 -29.90
CA ARG A 351 -15.67 -3.43 -30.69
C ARG A 351 -16.96 -3.58 -29.90
N ASP A 352 -16.87 -3.94 -28.62
CA ASP A 352 -18.03 -4.18 -27.76
C ASP A 352 -18.75 -2.87 -27.36
N GLY A 353 -18.42 -1.71 -27.95
CA GLY A 353 -19.04 -0.42 -27.64
C GLY A 353 -18.66 0.16 -26.28
N ASN A 354 -17.99 -0.63 -25.43
CA ASN A 354 -17.47 -0.23 -24.13
C ASN A 354 -16.28 0.72 -24.21
N ALA A 355 -15.81 1.05 -25.41
CA ALA A 355 -14.92 2.18 -25.65
C ALA A 355 -15.61 3.55 -25.62
N GLY A 356 -16.89 3.64 -25.21
CA GLY A 356 -17.65 4.87 -24.96
C GLY A 356 -16.86 6.13 -25.25
N THR A 357 -16.96 6.61 -26.49
CA THR A 357 -16.25 7.77 -27.06
C THR A 357 -14.94 8.11 -26.34
N TRP A 358 -13.84 7.46 -26.74
CA TRP A 358 -12.46 7.95 -26.51
C TRP A 358 -12.25 9.40 -27.03
N SER A 359 -13.23 10.00 -27.71
CA SER A 359 -13.24 11.39 -28.13
C SER A 359 -13.36 12.36 -26.96
N GLY A 360 -12.21 12.75 -26.41
CA GLY A 360 -11.86 14.13 -26.00
C GLY A 360 -12.56 14.78 -24.80
N HIS A 361 -13.82 14.51 -24.47
CA HIS A 361 -14.59 15.39 -23.56
C HIS A 361 -15.21 14.75 -22.33
N THR A 362 -15.41 13.42 -22.29
CA THR A 362 -16.03 12.71 -21.13
C THR A 362 -15.02 12.11 -20.13
N LEU A 363 -13.72 12.38 -20.30
CA LEU A 363 -12.64 11.82 -19.47
C LEU A 363 -12.19 12.71 -18.29
N LYS A 364 -12.72 13.93 -18.15
CA LYS A 364 -12.39 14.79 -16.99
C LYS A 364 -12.96 14.27 -15.66
N ASP A 365 -14.06 13.52 -15.70
CA ASP A 365 -14.74 13.01 -14.49
C ASP A 365 -14.42 11.54 -14.17
N VAL A 366 -13.81 10.79 -15.11
CA VAL A 366 -13.34 9.40 -14.87
C VAL A 366 -11.85 9.40 -14.50
N ARG A 367 -11.49 10.17 -13.47
CA ARG A 367 -10.12 10.20 -12.89
C ARG A 367 -9.70 8.87 -12.22
N SER A 368 -10.52 7.83 -12.27
CA SER A 368 -10.24 6.52 -11.67
C SER A 368 -9.77 5.45 -12.67
N ASP A 369 -9.90 5.64 -13.98
CA ASP A 369 -9.53 4.61 -14.98
C ASP A 369 -8.18 4.84 -15.68
N HIS A 370 -7.19 5.32 -14.92
CA HIS A 370 -5.76 5.30 -15.28
C HIS A 370 -5.22 3.87 -15.53
N THR A 371 -5.99 2.85 -15.19
CA THR A 371 -5.61 1.43 -15.28
C THR A 371 -5.47 0.98 -16.73
N MET A 372 -6.43 1.29 -17.62
CA MET A 372 -6.40 0.77 -18.99
C MET A 372 -5.30 1.41 -19.84
N GLN A 373 -5.15 2.74 -19.76
CA GLN A 373 -4.07 3.46 -20.46
C GLN A 373 -2.69 2.98 -20.01
N THR A 374 -2.49 2.81 -18.70
CA THR A 374 -1.24 2.24 -18.16
C THR A 374 -0.99 0.82 -18.68
N VAL A 375 -2.04 0.01 -18.82
CA VAL A 375 -1.96 -1.36 -19.31
C VAL A 375 -1.64 -1.38 -20.80
N VAL A 376 -2.37 -0.64 -21.62
CA VAL A 376 -2.13 -0.52 -23.07
C VAL A 376 -0.73 0.01 -23.34
N ALA A 377 -0.32 1.06 -22.65
CA ALA A 377 0.99 1.64 -22.88
C ALA A 377 2.13 0.75 -22.36
N LYS A 378 1.96 0.04 -21.24
CA LYS A 378 2.90 -1.02 -20.83
C LYS A 378 2.92 -2.17 -21.84
N MET A 379 1.79 -2.52 -22.45
CA MET A 379 1.67 -3.61 -23.42
C MET A 379 2.49 -3.29 -24.65
N TRP A 380 2.24 -2.11 -25.23
CA TRP A 380 2.98 -1.61 -26.37
C TRP A 380 4.45 -1.48 -26.01
N ALA A 381 4.77 -0.82 -24.90
CA ALA A 381 6.13 -0.70 -24.43
C ALA A 381 6.80 -2.03 -24.03
N SER A 382 6.11 -3.18 -23.99
CA SER A 382 6.72 -4.50 -23.76
C SER A 382 6.93 -5.30 -25.04
N GLN A 383 6.10 -5.09 -26.07
CA GLN A 383 6.21 -5.78 -27.37
C GLN A 383 7.05 -4.99 -28.37
N SER A 384 6.98 -3.67 -28.31
CA SER A 384 7.66 -2.76 -29.22
C SER A 384 9.17 -3.02 -29.22
N PRO A 385 9.85 -3.06 -30.37
CA PRO A 385 11.27 -2.78 -30.41
C PRO A 385 11.59 -1.55 -29.55
N ILE A 386 12.77 -1.49 -28.94
CA ILE A 386 13.17 -0.35 -28.10
C ILE A 386 13.03 0.97 -28.86
N ARG A 387 13.26 0.93 -30.18
CA ARG A 387 13.09 2.05 -31.12
C ARG A 387 11.66 2.62 -31.18
N ASP A 388 10.66 1.78 -30.92
CA ASP A 388 9.25 2.17 -31.00
C ASP A 388 8.72 2.70 -29.66
N LEU A 389 9.53 2.70 -28.59
CA LEU A 389 9.12 3.23 -27.28
C LEU A 389 8.73 4.72 -27.35
N PHE A 390 9.37 5.49 -28.24
CA PHE A 390 9.00 6.89 -28.49
C PHE A 390 7.58 7.04 -29.00
N ASN A 391 7.23 6.28 -30.04
CA ASN A 391 5.89 6.32 -30.62
C ASN A 391 4.84 5.95 -29.57
N VAL A 392 5.12 4.96 -28.72
CA VAL A 392 4.23 4.58 -27.62
C VAL A 392 4.01 5.72 -26.62
N LEU A 393 5.06 6.46 -26.26
CA LEU A 393 4.95 7.58 -25.33
C LEU A 393 4.30 8.81 -25.99
N GLU A 394 4.58 9.08 -27.27
CA GLU A 394 3.91 10.13 -28.04
C GLU A 394 2.43 9.83 -28.21
N ASP A 395 2.06 8.61 -28.57
CA ASP A 395 0.66 8.18 -28.63
C ASP A 395 0.02 8.38 -27.26
N ALA A 396 0.64 7.90 -26.18
CA ALA A 396 0.13 8.10 -24.82
C ALA A 396 -0.04 9.58 -24.46
N ARG A 397 0.91 10.44 -24.85
CA ARG A 397 0.87 11.89 -24.65
C ARG A 397 -0.26 12.54 -25.46
N ALA A 398 -0.42 12.16 -26.73
CA ALA A 398 -1.47 12.65 -27.61
C ALA A 398 -2.86 12.27 -27.09
N TYR A 399 -3.01 11.03 -26.59
CA TYR A 399 -4.28 10.55 -26.03
C TYR A 399 -4.59 11.13 -24.64
N CYS A 400 -3.59 11.25 -23.75
CA CYS A 400 -3.80 11.60 -22.34
C CYS A 400 -3.49 13.07 -22.02
N GLY A 401 -2.96 13.83 -22.97
CA GLY A 401 -2.41 15.17 -22.78
C GLY A 401 -1.09 15.21 -21.99
N SER A 402 -0.65 14.10 -21.41
CA SER A 402 0.60 13.97 -20.66
C SER A 402 1.04 12.51 -20.55
N VAL A 403 2.34 12.27 -20.35
CA VAL A 403 2.87 10.92 -20.12
C VAL A 403 2.84 10.60 -18.63
N GLU A 404 2.19 9.50 -18.27
CA GLU A 404 2.18 9.05 -16.88
C GLU A 404 3.58 8.61 -16.41
N PRO A 405 4.02 9.02 -15.21
CA PRO A 405 5.35 8.74 -14.68
C PRO A 405 5.74 7.26 -14.61
N HIS A 406 4.77 6.40 -14.33
CA HIS A 406 5.00 4.95 -14.28
C HIS A 406 5.29 4.37 -15.67
N LEU A 407 4.67 4.94 -16.71
CA LEU A 407 4.92 4.53 -18.08
C LEU A 407 6.30 4.99 -18.55
N LEU A 408 6.68 6.24 -18.26
CA LEU A 408 8.02 6.73 -18.53
C LEU A 408 9.08 5.91 -17.79
N THR A 409 8.87 5.64 -16.49
CA THR A 409 9.77 4.80 -15.69
C THR A 409 9.93 3.42 -16.32
N PHE A 410 8.84 2.84 -16.82
CA PHE A 410 8.87 1.55 -17.51
C PHE A 410 9.66 1.60 -18.82
N ALA A 411 9.40 2.58 -19.68
CA ALA A 411 10.09 2.75 -20.96
C ALA A 411 11.61 2.97 -20.76
N VAL A 412 11.98 3.88 -19.85
CA VAL A 412 13.40 4.11 -19.48
C VAL A 412 14.02 2.85 -18.89
N SER A 413 13.31 2.14 -18.01
CA SER A 413 13.81 0.87 -17.45
C SER A 413 14.11 -0.14 -18.53
N ARG A 414 13.21 -0.28 -19.53
CA ARG A 414 13.39 -1.24 -20.62
C ARG A 414 14.57 -0.89 -21.51
N ALA A 415 14.74 0.39 -21.86
CA ALA A 415 15.89 0.84 -22.64
C ALA A 415 17.21 0.61 -21.87
N VAL A 416 17.25 0.92 -20.58
CA VAL A 416 18.40 0.64 -19.70
C VAL A 416 18.69 -0.87 -19.60
N ASP A 417 17.68 -1.70 -19.38
CA ASP A 417 17.84 -3.15 -19.23
C ASP A 417 18.34 -3.80 -20.55
N ALA A 418 18.00 -3.20 -21.68
CA ALA A 418 18.52 -3.58 -22.99
C ALA A 418 19.88 -2.94 -23.35
N ARG A 419 20.48 -2.17 -22.43
CA ARG A 419 21.73 -1.43 -22.62
C ARG A 419 21.71 -0.38 -23.73
N ASP A 420 20.54 0.09 -24.12
CA ASP A 420 20.37 1.20 -25.06
C ASP A 420 20.25 2.53 -24.28
N MET A 421 21.39 3.01 -23.81
CA MET A 421 21.45 4.21 -22.97
C MET A 421 21.08 5.48 -23.72
N GLN A 422 21.32 5.53 -25.03
CA GLN A 422 20.95 6.68 -25.87
C GLN A 422 19.44 6.82 -25.96
N THR A 423 18.72 5.73 -26.24
CA THR A 423 17.25 5.74 -26.23
C THR A 423 16.73 6.07 -24.84
N ALA A 424 17.30 5.50 -23.77
CA ALA A 424 16.87 5.78 -22.40
C ALA A 424 17.01 7.28 -22.03
N GLU A 425 18.14 7.90 -22.40
CA GLU A 425 18.39 9.32 -22.18
C GLU A 425 17.45 10.20 -23.01
N GLN A 426 17.25 9.88 -24.30
CA GLN A 426 16.35 10.65 -25.15
C GLN A 426 14.90 10.57 -24.63
N LEU A 427 14.45 9.40 -24.14
CA LEU A 427 13.12 9.22 -23.55
C LEU A 427 12.97 10.09 -22.30
N TRP A 428 14.03 10.19 -21.49
CA TRP A 428 14.06 11.06 -20.33
C TRP A 428 14.04 12.55 -20.71
N ILE A 429 14.82 12.95 -21.71
CA ILE A 429 14.86 14.35 -22.18
C ILE A 429 13.48 14.78 -22.70
N GLU A 430 12.87 13.98 -23.57
CA GLU A 430 11.61 14.34 -24.23
C GLU A 430 10.43 14.34 -23.26
N PHE A 431 10.29 13.27 -22.46
CA PHE A 431 9.09 13.06 -21.63
C PHE A 431 9.32 13.30 -20.14
N GLY A 432 10.57 13.16 -19.66
CA GLY A 432 10.93 13.32 -18.26
C GLY A 432 11.16 14.77 -17.85
N CYS A 433 11.94 15.52 -18.64
CA CYS A 433 12.32 16.90 -18.35
C CYS A 433 11.14 17.88 -18.46
N ALA A 434 10.31 17.76 -19.51
CA ALA A 434 9.13 18.60 -19.70
C ALA A 434 8.09 18.42 -18.58
N CYS A 435 8.08 17.25 -17.94
CA CYS A 435 7.15 16.88 -16.89
C CYS A 435 7.77 16.98 -15.49
N ALA A 436 8.72 17.90 -15.23
CA ALA A 436 9.45 18.15 -13.96
C ALA A 436 8.60 18.31 -12.66
N THR A 437 7.34 17.92 -12.71
CA THR A 437 6.56 17.42 -11.59
C THR A 437 7.32 16.30 -10.85
N LYS A 438 7.14 16.31 -9.52
CA LYS A 438 7.63 15.34 -8.52
C LYS A 438 7.59 13.85 -8.94
N LYS A 439 6.77 13.50 -9.92
CA LYS A 439 6.39 12.11 -10.15
C LYS A 439 7.41 11.27 -10.95
N ASN A 440 8.38 11.86 -11.63
CA ASN A 440 9.28 11.15 -12.57
C ASN A 440 10.62 10.66 -11.98
N VAL A 441 10.83 10.82 -10.67
CA VAL A 441 12.07 10.50 -9.94
C VAL A 441 12.60 9.09 -10.21
N ARG A 442 11.71 8.09 -10.32
CA ARG A 442 12.11 6.68 -10.51
C ARG A 442 12.70 6.41 -11.89
N ALA A 443 12.21 7.10 -12.93
CA ALA A 443 12.78 6.99 -14.27
C ALA A 443 14.22 7.52 -14.29
N LEU A 444 14.44 8.70 -13.69
CA LEU A 444 15.78 9.30 -13.55
C LEU A 444 16.72 8.41 -12.73
N ALA A 445 16.26 7.90 -11.59
CA ALA A 445 17.05 6.98 -10.77
C ALA A 445 17.49 5.74 -11.56
N LYS A 446 16.60 5.17 -12.39
CA LYS A 446 16.91 4.03 -13.25
C LYS A 446 17.88 4.40 -14.38
N LEU A 447 17.74 5.58 -14.98
CA LEU A 447 18.67 6.09 -15.99
C LEU A 447 20.08 6.24 -15.42
N ILE A 448 20.21 6.84 -14.23
CA ILE A 448 21.51 7.00 -13.55
C ILE A 448 22.13 5.64 -13.26
N LEU A 449 21.33 4.69 -12.77
CA LEU A 449 21.78 3.32 -12.53
C LEU A 449 22.28 2.67 -13.83
N GLY A 450 21.58 2.85 -14.95
CA GLY A 450 22.00 2.35 -16.25
C GLY A 450 23.32 2.92 -16.73
N TYR A 451 23.52 4.23 -16.56
CA TYR A 451 24.78 4.90 -16.90
C TYR A 451 25.94 4.43 -16.02
N ALA A 452 25.71 4.31 -14.71
CA ALA A 452 26.69 3.79 -13.77
C ALA A 452 27.06 2.33 -14.08
N GLN A 453 26.09 1.49 -14.46
CA GLN A 453 26.36 0.09 -14.85
C GLN A 453 27.10 -0.04 -16.18
N SER A 454 26.91 0.92 -17.09
CA SER A 454 27.60 0.97 -18.39
C SER A 454 28.99 1.61 -18.31
N GLY A 455 29.43 2.08 -17.14
CA GLY A 455 30.76 2.70 -16.94
C GLY A 455 30.83 4.19 -17.30
N HIS A 456 29.71 4.83 -17.65
CA HIS A 456 29.67 6.25 -18.02
C HIS A 456 29.44 7.14 -16.79
N ILE A 457 30.48 7.29 -15.96
CA ILE A 457 30.38 7.99 -14.68
C ILE A 457 29.99 9.46 -14.82
N GLU A 458 30.52 10.18 -15.80
CA GLU A 458 30.30 11.62 -15.95
C GLU A 458 28.82 11.90 -16.16
N LYS A 459 28.17 11.12 -17.03
CA LYS A 459 26.72 11.20 -17.26
C LYS A 459 25.93 10.78 -16.03
N ALA A 460 26.31 9.67 -15.39
CA ALA A 460 25.62 9.21 -14.18
C ALA A 460 25.67 10.27 -13.06
N THR A 461 26.81 10.93 -12.89
CA THR A 461 27.03 12.00 -11.91
C THR A 461 26.24 13.25 -12.25
N ALA A 462 26.23 13.66 -13.53
CA ALA A 462 25.42 14.80 -13.99
C ALA A 462 23.93 14.59 -13.71
N PHE A 463 23.38 13.43 -14.06
CA PHE A 463 21.99 13.11 -13.76
C PHE A 463 21.71 12.95 -12.26
N PHE A 464 22.69 12.48 -11.48
CA PHE A 464 22.57 12.41 -10.03
C PHE A 464 22.44 13.81 -9.40
N HIS A 465 23.16 14.81 -9.90
CA HIS A 465 22.95 16.21 -9.49
C HIS A 465 21.51 16.67 -9.77
N THR A 466 20.97 16.33 -10.95
CA THR A 466 19.57 16.63 -11.28
C THR A 466 18.59 15.95 -10.32
N LEU A 467 18.85 14.68 -9.98
CA LEU A 467 18.02 13.91 -9.05
C LEU A 467 18.03 14.54 -7.65
N ALA A 468 19.20 14.96 -7.18
CA ALA A 468 19.37 15.48 -5.84
C ALA A 468 18.87 16.93 -5.67
N ALA A 469 18.84 17.70 -6.76
CA ALA A 469 18.17 19.00 -6.79
C ALA A 469 16.63 18.88 -6.71
N CYS A 470 16.06 17.68 -6.86
CA CYS A 470 14.62 17.47 -6.79
C CYS A 470 14.13 17.56 -5.33
N PRO A 471 13.18 18.46 -5.01
CA PRO A 471 12.68 18.64 -3.63
C PRO A 471 11.77 17.51 -3.14
N ASP A 472 11.61 16.42 -3.89
CA ASP A 472 10.71 15.33 -3.55
C ASP A 472 11.27 14.39 -2.46
N THR A 473 10.43 14.06 -1.49
CA THR A 473 10.67 13.02 -0.50
C THR A 473 10.93 11.64 -1.14
N GLU A 474 10.25 11.30 -2.25
CA GLU A 474 10.54 10.04 -2.95
C GLU A 474 11.94 10.03 -3.55
N ALA A 475 12.45 11.18 -4.03
CA ALA A 475 13.82 11.29 -4.52
C ALA A 475 14.82 10.92 -3.42
N ARG A 476 14.62 11.42 -2.20
CA ARG A 476 15.49 11.08 -1.07
C ARG A 476 15.58 9.57 -0.81
N THR A 477 14.50 8.82 -1.01
CA THR A 477 14.51 7.36 -0.81
C THR A 477 15.32 6.61 -1.89
N CYS A 478 15.42 7.16 -3.10
CA CYS A 478 16.16 6.56 -4.20
C CYS A 478 17.63 7.01 -4.23
N VAL A 479 17.93 8.21 -3.71
CA VAL A 479 19.24 8.87 -3.81
C VAL A 479 20.37 8.01 -3.23
N THR A 480 20.22 7.37 -2.07
CA THR A 480 21.28 6.52 -1.50
C THR A 480 21.60 5.32 -2.40
N GLY A 481 20.59 4.64 -2.94
CA GLY A 481 20.79 3.50 -3.83
C GLY A 481 21.46 3.88 -5.15
N VAL A 482 21.07 5.02 -5.72
CA VAL A 482 21.68 5.58 -6.93
C VAL A 482 23.10 6.04 -6.66
N PHE A 483 23.34 6.75 -5.56
CA PHE A 483 24.66 7.18 -5.10
C PHE A 483 25.61 5.99 -4.99
N ASN A 484 25.17 4.90 -4.35
CA ASN A 484 25.95 3.68 -4.22
C ASN A 484 26.34 3.07 -5.59
N ALA A 485 25.47 3.16 -6.60
CA ALA A 485 25.80 2.70 -7.95
C ALA A 485 26.84 3.60 -8.63
N VAL A 486 26.66 4.92 -8.56
CA VAL A 486 27.60 5.90 -9.15
C VAL A 486 28.96 5.80 -8.46
N LEU A 487 28.99 5.69 -7.14
CA LEU A 487 30.20 5.49 -6.35
C LEU A 487 30.93 4.20 -6.76
N ARG A 488 30.23 3.07 -6.87
CA ARG A 488 30.83 1.81 -7.36
C ARG A 488 31.43 1.94 -8.75
N CYS A 489 30.73 2.62 -9.67
CA CYS A 489 31.21 2.88 -11.02
C CYS A 489 32.50 3.70 -10.96
N SER A 490 32.49 4.81 -10.20
CA SER A 490 33.63 5.72 -10.03
C SER A 490 34.93 5.01 -9.70
N ILE A 491 34.85 4.13 -8.70
CA ILE A 491 36.06 3.51 -8.23
C ILE A 491 36.47 2.32 -9.12
N SER A 492 35.52 1.73 -9.85
CA SER A 492 35.84 0.65 -10.79
C SER A 492 36.49 1.17 -12.08
N SER A 493 36.17 2.39 -12.52
CA SER A 493 36.80 3.02 -13.69
C SER A 493 38.25 3.43 -13.46
N ASP A 494 38.66 3.61 -12.20
CA ASP A 494 39.98 4.13 -11.81
C ASP A 494 41.06 3.02 -11.69
N SER A 495 40.84 1.86 -12.32
CA SER A 495 41.68 0.65 -12.17
C SER A 495 43.06 0.74 -12.81
N ARG A 496 43.49 1.91 -13.29
CA ARG A 496 44.89 2.14 -13.67
C ARG A 496 45.59 2.85 -12.52
N PRO A 497 46.48 2.18 -11.76
CA PRO A 497 47.35 2.87 -10.84
C PRO A 497 48.24 3.80 -11.68
N SER A 498 47.88 5.08 -11.74
CA SER A 498 48.82 6.07 -12.22
C SER A 498 49.77 6.34 -11.06
N ASP A 499 51.07 6.18 -11.27
CA ASP A 499 52.11 6.26 -10.24
C ASP A 499 52.21 7.65 -9.53
N ASN A 500 51.29 8.58 -9.82
CA ASN A 500 51.19 9.93 -9.26
C ASN A 500 49.89 10.13 -8.44
N LEU A 501 49.47 9.10 -7.70
CA LEU A 501 48.15 8.96 -7.08
C LEU A 501 47.78 9.99 -5.98
N LEU A 502 48.72 10.83 -5.52
CA LEU A 502 48.54 11.67 -4.32
C LEU A 502 48.84 13.17 -4.51
N LEU A 503 49.31 13.63 -5.67
CA LEU A 503 49.87 14.99 -5.79
C LEU A 503 49.19 15.92 -6.82
N ASN A 504 48.20 15.46 -7.59
CA ASN A 504 47.46 16.36 -8.47
C ASN A 504 46.09 16.71 -7.89
N ASP A 505 45.90 17.99 -7.57
CA ASP A 505 44.67 18.69 -7.11
C ASP A 505 43.42 18.49 -7.97
N ARG A 506 43.47 17.68 -9.02
CA ARG A 506 42.27 17.21 -9.72
C ARG A 506 41.60 16.14 -8.88
N MET A 507 40.89 16.58 -7.85
CA MET A 507 40.11 15.77 -6.91
C MET A 507 39.49 14.54 -7.61
N ARG A 508 39.86 13.36 -7.11
CA ARG A 508 39.33 12.08 -7.58
C ARG A 508 37.78 12.12 -7.65
N PRO A 509 37.15 11.51 -8.66
CA PRO A 509 35.70 11.61 -8.85
C PRO A 509 34.87 11.06 -7.67
N ASP A 510 35.40 10.08 -6.92
CA ASP A 510 34.81 9.53 -5.70
C ASP A 510 34.81 10.53 -4.53
N LEU A 511 35.86 11.32 -4.35
CA LEU A 511 35.91 12.39 -3.33
C LEU A 511 34.90 13.49 -3.64
N ARG A 512 34.77 13.88 -4.90
CA ARG A 512 33.73 14.83 -5.34
C ARG A 512 32.33 14.28 -5.09
N LEU A 513 32.11 12.98 -5.31
CA LEU A 513 30.85 12.32 -5.00
C LEU A 513 30.55 12.33 -3.49
N LEU A 514 31.56 12.15 -2.63
CA LEU A 514 31.38 12.23 -1.17
C LEU A 514 31.05 13.64 -0.70
N ASP A 515 31.74 14.66 -1.21
CA ASP A 515 31.42 16.06 -0.89
C ASP A 515 30.02 16.43 -1.39
N MET A 516 29.67 15.95 -2.58
CA MET A 516 28.33 16.11 -3.13
C MET A 516 27.28 15.41 -2.25
N ALA A 517 27.53 14.19 -1.81
CA ALA A 517 26.65 13.47 -0.90
C ALA A 517 26.46 14.23 0.42
N ARG A 518 27.54 14.82 0.96
CA ARG A 518 27.49 15.68 2.14
C ARG A 518 26.62 16.92 1.90
N ASN A 519 26.86 17.63 0.79
CA ASN A 519 26.11 18.84 0.43
C ASN A 519 24.61 18.56 0.23
N LEU A 520 24.29 17.38 -0.28
CA LEU A 520 22.92 16.93 -0.55
C LEU A 520 22.27 16.21 0.65
N CYS A 521 22.96 16.13 1.79
CA CYS A 521 22.50 15.40 2.97
C CYS A 521 22.10 13.95 2.66
N VAL A 522 22.85 13.27 1.78
CA VAL A 522 22.63 11.85 1.48
C VAL A 522 22.96 11.04 2.72
N VAL A 523 21.97 10.31 3.23
CA VAL A 523 22.18 9.40 4.36
C VAL A 523 22.94 8.18 3.85
N PHE A 524 24.14 7.95 4.37
CA PHE A 524 24.92 6.76 4.09
C PHE A 524 24.26 5.56 4.77
N ASP A 525 24.06 4.48 4.01
CA ASP A 525 23.62 3.20 4.53
C ASP A 525 24.81 2.24 4.66
N VAL A 526 24.59 1.06 5.24
CA VAL A 526 25.62 0.03 5.37
C VAL A 526 26.26 -0.33 4.02
N THR A 527 25.49 -0.27 2.93
CA THR A 527 25.97 -0.52 1.58
C THR A 527 26.98 0.53 1.13
N THR A 528 26.73 1.81 1.41
CA THR A 528 27.66 2.91 1.12
C THR A 528 29.00 2.69 1.82
N TYR A 529 28.98 2.40 3.12
CA TYR A 529 30.20 2.12 3.90
C TYR A 529 30.95 0.90 3.36
N ASN A 530 30.24 -0.18 3.05
CA ASN A 530 30.85 -1.38 2.48
C ASN A 530 31.52 -1.11 1.14
N ILE A 531 30.95 -0.26 0.28
CA ILE A 531 31.59 0.15 -0.97
C ILE A 531 32.91 0.85 -0.70
N LEU A 532 32.91 1.86 0.17
CA LEU A 532 34.10 2.64 0.51
C LEU A 532 35.19 1.78 1.16
N LEU A 533 34.84 0.93 2.13
CA LEU A 533 35.77 0.00 2.79
C LEU A 533 36.38 -1.00 1.81
N ALA A 534 35.58 -1.51 0.86
CA ALA A 534 36.07 -2.40 -0.18
C ALA A 534 37.08 -1.71 -1.10
N GLN A 535 36.96 -0.40 -1.33
CA GLN A 535 37.96 0.35 -2.09
C GLN A 535 39.25 0.55 -1.34
N LEU A 536 39.16 0.93 -0.07
CA LEU A 536 40.35 1.11 0.76
C LEU A 536 41.12 -0.22 0.87
N SER A 537 40.41 -1.34 0.98
CA SER A 537 41.02 -2.68 0.98
C SER A 537 41.69 -3.02 -0.37
N ARG A 538 41.09 -2.62 -1.50
CA ARG A 538 41.71 -2.80 -2.82
C ARG A 538 42.95 -1.92 -3.00
N ALA A 539 42.89 -0.65 -2.60
CA ALA A 539 44.04 0.25 -2.63
C ALA A 539 45.18 -0.27 -1.74
N ALA A 540 44.85 -0.81 -0.56
CA ALA A 540 45.82 -1.45 0.33
C ALA A 540 46.53 -2.64 -0.34
N SER A 541 45.81 -3.46 -1.11
CA SER A 541 46.41 -4.60 -1.81
C SER A 541 47.42 -4.23 -2.89
N THR A 542 47.43 -2.97 -3.35
CA THR A 542 48.41 -2.46 -4.31
C THR A 542 49.61 -1.78 -3.65
N CYS A 543 49.55 -1.51 -2.35
CA CYS A 543 50.66 -0.90 -1.60
C CYS A 543 51.68 -1.96 -1.16
N THR A 544 52.94 -1.55 -1.03
CA THR A 544 53.96 -2.40 -0.39
C THR A 544 53.85 -2.31 1.15
N PRO A 545 54.22 -3.35 1.91
CA PRO A 545 54.02 -3.38 3.38
C PRO A 545 54.74 -2.28 4.17
N CYS A 546 55.80 -1.69 3.61
CA CYS A 546 56.57 -0.61 4.25
C CYS A 546 56.08 0.79 3.88
N ASP A 547 54.95 0.89 3.18
CA ASP A 547 54.45 2.15 2.64
C ASP A 547 53.68 2.93 3.71
N SER A 548 54.07 4.18 3.98
CA SER A 548 53.33 5.10 4.85
C SER A 548 51.88 5.30 4.36
N GLN A 549 51.65 5.09 3.05
CA GLN A 549 50.33 5.08 2.44
C GLN A 549 49.43 3.96 2.99
N LEU A 550 49.96 2.76 3.22
CA LEU A 550 49.17 1.64 3.75
C LEU A 550 48.63 1.97 5.16
N HIS A 551 49.44 2.65 5.97
CA HIS A 551 49.01 3.13 7.28
C HIS A 551 47.93 4.20 7.20
N ALA A 552 48.06 5.19 6.30
CA ALA A 552 47.04 6.20 6.09
C ALA A 552 45.70 5.61 5.60
N LEU A 553 45.74 4.62 4.70
CA LEU A 553 44.56 3.89 4.24
C LEU A 553 43.87 3.14 5.40
N ALA A 554 44.65 2.48 6.26
CA ALA A 554 44.12 1.78 7.42
C ALA A 554 43.43 2.75 8.42
N GLN A 555 44.07 3.88 8.72
CA GLN A 555 43.49 4.93 9.57
C GLN A 555 42.19 5.49 8.98
N THR A 556 42.14 5.66 7.66
CA THR A 556 40.95 6.15 6.94
C THR A 556 39.81 5.14 7.03
N ALA A 557 40.09 3.84 6.81
CA ALA A 557 39.09 2.78 6.94
C ALA A 557 38.54 2.67 8.37
N HIS A 558 39.40 2.78 9.38
CA HIS A 558 39.01 2.78 10.79
C HIS A 558 38.16 4.01 11.15
N THR A 559 38.52 5.20 10.65
CA THR A 559 37.75 6.43 10.83
C THR A 559 36.36 6.30 10.22
N LEU A 560 36.29 5.74 9.01
CA LEU A 560 35.03 5.51 8.31
C LEU A 560 34.11 4.54 9.09
N PHE A 561 34.65 3.45 9.65
CA PHE A 561 33.90 2.54 10.51
C PHE A 561 33.44 3.19 11.82
N THR A 562 34.29 4.02 12.42
CA THR A 562 33.92 4.80 13.62
C THR A 562 32.78 5.77 13.32
N HIS A 563 32.78 6.39 12.14
CA HIS A 563 31.68 7.25 11.70
C HIS A 563 30.39 6.44 11.50
N MET A 564 30.47 5.28 10.84
CA MET A 564 29.33 4.36 10.67
C MET A 564 28.69 3.96 12.01
N THR A 565 29.50 3.58 13.00
CA THR A 565 29.02 3.17 14.32
C THR A 565 28.41 4.35 15.10
N ARG A 566 29.01 5.55 15.04
CA ARG A 566 28.43 6.78 15.63
C ARG A 566 27.10 7.18 14.98
N ALA A 567 26.92 6.90 13.70
CA ALA A 567 25.64 7.06 13.00
C ALA A 567 24.60 5.98 13.34
N ASN A 568 24.90 5.09 14.31
CA ASN A 568 24.07 3.96 14.72
C ASN A 568 23.74 3.00 13.58
N ILE A 569 24.65 2.86 12.60
CA ILE A 569 24.51 1.91 11.50
C ILE A 569 25.21 0.62 11.90
N ARG A 570 24.43 -0.47 11.94
CA ARG A 570 24.93 -1.78 12.35
C ARG A 570 25.82 -2.37 11.26
N ALA A 571 27.02 -2.80 11.63
CA ALA A 571 27.94 -3.53 10.76
C ALA A 571 27.31 -4.86 10.30
N ASP A 572 27.37 -5.13 8.99
CA ASP A 572 27.00 -6.43 8.43
C ASP A 572 28.24 -7.30 8.18
N ASP A 573 28.05 -8.50 7.64
CA ASP A 573 29.16 -9.42 7.34
C ASP A 573 30.21 -8.81 6.43
N THR A 574 29.78 -8.05 5.44
CA THR A 574 30.69 -7.40 4.49
C THR A 574 31.51 -6.33 5.20
N THR A 575 30.90 -5.56 6.10
CA THR A 575 31.63 -4.58 6.91
C THR A 575 32.69 -5.26 7.76
N ILE A 576 32.33 -6.35 8.46
CA ILE A 576 33.25 -7.11 9.30
C ILE A 576 34.41 -7.68 8.49
N CYS A 577 34.16 -8.18 7.28
CA CYS A 577 35.20 -8.68 6.38
C CYS A 577 36.29 -7.65 6.10
N HIS A 578 35.92 -6.38 5.89
CA HIS A 578 36.88 -5.33 5.56
C HIS A 578 37.55 -4.70 6.78
N ILE A 579 36.80 -4.50 7.87
CA ILE A 579 37.33 -3.76 9.02
C ILE A 579 38.17 -4.61 9.96
N LEU A 580 37.91 -5.91 10.07
CA LEU A 580 38.63 -6.76 11.02
C LEU A 580 40.14 -6.82 10.71
N PRO A 581 40.58 -7.05 9.44
CA PRO A 581 41.99 -6.91 9.07
C PRO A 581 42.59 -5.54 9.37
N VAL A 582 41.84 -4.46 9.15
CA VAL A 582 42.29 -3.09 9.43
C VAL A 582 42.58 -2.90 10.92
N CYS A 583 41.71 -3.40 11.80
CA CYS A 583 41.92 -3.34 13.25
C CYS A 583 43.17 -4.12 13.67
N VAL A 584 43.43 -5.29 13.07
CA VAL A 584 44.63 -6.09 13.32
C VAL A 584 45.88 -5.37 12.84
N TYR A 585 45.84 -4.78 11.64
CA TYR A 585 46.94 -3.98 11.09
C TYR A 585 47.30 -2.78 11.97
N LEU A 586 46.28 -2.09 12.51
CA LEU A 586 46.46 -0.99 13.46
C LEU A 586 46.83 -1.45 14.88
N GLN A 587 47.18 -2.73 15.07
CA GLN A 587 47.54 -3.34 16.36
C GLN A 587 46.43 -3.25 17.43
N ASN A 588 45.17 -3.03 17.02
CA ASN A 588 44.02 -2.99 17.91
C ASN A 588 43.35 -4.38 17.98
N THR A 589 44.13 -5.39 18.36
CA THR A 589 43.71 -6.81 18.36
C THR A 589 42.56 -7.07 19.32
N LYS A 590 42.52 -6.42 20.49
CA LYS A 590 41.42 -6.52 21.44
C LYS A 590 40.09 -6.10 20.82
N HIS A 591 40.06 -4.93 20.15
CA HIS A 591 38.85 -4.46 19.48
C HIS A 591 38.43 -5.40 18.34
N ALA A 592 39.39 -5.92 17.57
CA ALA A 592 39.12 -6.92 16.53
C ALA A 592 38.48 -8.19 17.11
N MET A 593 38.98 -8.71 18.24
CA MET A 593 38.41 -9.88 18.92
C MET A 593 37.00 -9.61 19.43
N ASP A 594 36.75 -8.45 20.04
CA ASP A 594 35.42 -8.08 20.53
C ASP A 594 34.41 -7.96 19.38
N LEU A 595 34.85 -7.37 18.26
CA LEU A 595 34.05 -7.24 17.05
C LEU A 595 33.72 -8.62 16.43
N TRP A 596 34.71 -9.51 16.34
CA TRP A 596 34.52 -10.89 15.87
C TRP A 596 33.54 -11.66 16.75
N LYS A 597 33.78 -11.70 18.07
CA LYS A 597 32.93 -12.38 19.05
C LYS A 597 31.48 -11.89 18.99
N SER A 598 31.29 -10.57 18.93
CA SER A 598 29.96 -9.96 18.79
C SER A 598 29.26 -10.41 17.50
N CYS A 599 30.01 -10.48 16.39
CA CYS A 599 29.47 -10.89 15.10
C CYS A 599 29.06 -12.37 15.09
N VAL A 600 29.88 -13.28 15.62
CA VAL A 600 29.65 -14.73 15.50
C VAL A 600 28.67 -15.30 16.54
N ARG A 601 28.50 -14.66 17.72
CA ARG A 601 27.72 -15.20 18.86
C ARG A 601 26.30 -15.66 18.50
N ALA A 602 25.64 -15.01 17.56
CA ALA A 602 24.25 -15.30 17.17
C ALA A 602 24.11 -15.96 15.78
N ARG A 603 25.21 -16.39 15.15
CA ARG A 603 25.21 -16.85 13.76
C ARG A 603 25.30 -18.38 13.62
N PRO A 604 24.63 -18.96 12.61
CA PRO A 604 24.82 -20.38 12.29
C PRO A 604 26.28 -20.70 11.93
N ARG A 605 26.74 -21.90 12.29
CA ARG A 605 28.13 -22.36 12.02
C ARG A 605 28.54 -22.23 10.55
N HIS A 606 27.63 -22.46 9.60
CA HIS A 606 27.95 -22.34 8.17
C HIS A 606 28.21 -20.89 7.74
N THR A 607 27.44 -19.93 8.26
CA THR A 607 27.64 -18.49 8.02
C THR A 607 28.96 -18.02 8.62
N VAL A 608 29.30 -18.47 9.83
CA VAL A 608 30.59 -18.15 10.48
C VAL A 608 31.77 -18.67 9.65
N ARG A 609 31.69 -19.90 9.12
CA ARG A 609 32.73 -20.45 8.23
C ARG A 609 32.90 -19.63 6.95
N GLN A 610 31.80 -19.20 6.34
CA GLN A 610 31.85 -18.35 5.15
C GLN A 610 32.46 -16.98 5.46
N LEU A 611 32.01 -16.33 6.54
CA LEU A 611 32.53 -15.05 7.00
C LEU A 611 34.03 -15.12 7.29
N ARG A 612 34.48 -16.17 8.00
CA ARG A 612 35.91 -16.43 8.25
C ARG A 612 36.72 -16.46 6.95
N ARG A 613 36.25 -17.17 5.92
CA ARG A 613 36.95 -17.23 4.62
C ARG A 613 37.09 -15.84 4.00
N HIS A 614 36.02 -15.04 4.01
CA HIS A 614 36.06 -13.69 3.45
C HIS A 614 36.98 -12.75 4.24
N VAL A 615 36.96 -12.81 5.57
CA VAL A 615 37.89 -12.07 6.44
C VAL A 615 39.34 -12.43 6.11
N LEU A 616 39.68 -13.71 5.98
CA LEU A 616 41.06 -14.14 5.70
C LEU A 616 41.54 -13.71 4.30
N VAL A 617 40.64 -13.72 3.30
CA VAL A 617 40.95 -13.16 1.97
C VAL A 617 41.28 -11.67 2.07
N GLN A 618 40.50 -10.91 2.85
CA GLN A 618 40.79 -9.49 3.07
C GLN A 618 42.05 -9.28 3.93
N ALA A 619 42.35 -10.16 4.89
CA ALA A 619 43.55 -10.08 5.71
C ALA A 619 44.84 -10.15 4.89
N ASN A 620 44.82 -10.90 3.79
CA ASN A 620 45.93 -10.95 2.85
C ASN A 620 46.17 -9.60 2.16
N ALA A 621 45.10 -8.87 1.81
CA ALA A 621 45.22 -7.53 1.21
C ALA A 621 45.89 -6.51 2.14
N TRP A 622 45.86 -6.74 3.45
CA TRP A 622 46.46 -5.89 4.46
C TRP A 622 47.77 -6.45 5.04
N SER A 623 48.31 -7.54 4.47
CA SER A 623 49.53 -8.22 4.96
C SER A 623 49.48 -8.62 6.45
N VAL A 624 48.31 -8.99 6.95
CA VAL A 624 48.10 -9.36 8.38
C VAL A 624 47.40 -10.71 8.55
N LEU A 625 47.63 -11.64 7.62
CA LEU A 625 46.94 -12.93 7.59
C LEU A 625 47.14 -13.72 8.90
N GLU A 626 48.38 -13.90 9.35
CA GLU A 626 48.71 -14.69 10.54
C GLU A 626 48.06 -14.13 11.80
N SER A 627 48.24 -12.83 12.06
CA SER A 627 47.63 -12.14 13.20
C SER A 627 46.10 -12.18 13.15
N THR A 628 45.50 -12.16 11.95
CA THR A 628 44.04 -12.25 11.80
C THR A 628 43.52 -13.66 12.07
N VAL A 629 44.27 -14.71 11.72
CA VAL A 629 43.94 -16.11 12.06
C VAL A 629 43.83 -16.25 13.58
N VAL A 630 44.78 -15.70 14.34
CA VAL A 630 44.75 -15.74 15.81
C VAL A 630 43.48 -15.09 16.37
N VAL A 631 43.10 -13.91 15.86
CA VAL A 631 41.87 -13.22 16.30
C VAL A 631 40.61 -14.05 16.00
N VAL A 632 40.53 -14.64 14.81
CA VAL A 632 39.36 -15.39 14.34
C VAL A 632 39.23 -16.77 15.02
N ASP A 633 40.34 -17.41 15.40
CA ASP A 633 40.34 -18.70 16.09
C ASP A 633 40.13 -18.57 17.61
N SER A 634 40.39 -17.39 18.18
CA SER A 634 40.26 -17.13 19.62
C SER A 634 38.87 -16.67 20.07
N GLY A 635 37.91 -16.51 19.15
CA GLY A 635 36.56 -16.01 19.45
C GLY A 635 35.49 -16.84 18.76
#